data_AF-A0A956UK02-F1
#
_entry.id   AF-A0A956UK02-F1
#
_cell.length_a   1.000
_cell.length_b   1.000
_cell.length_c   1.000
_cell.angle_alpha   90.00
_cell.angle_beta   90.00
_cell.angle_gamma   90.00
#
_symmetry.space_group_name_H-M   'P 1'
#
loop_
_entity.id
_entity.type
_entity.pdbx_description
1 polymer ?
#
loop_
_entity_poly.entity_id
_entity_poly.type
_entity_poly.pdbx_seq_one_letter_code
_entity_poly.pdbx_strand_id
1 'polypeptide(L)'
;ALIIPGGESTTIARLILSNGFQDPIRDFCASGRPVWGTCAGAILLAKVVDRLDRPGIEVMDISIARNAFGRQVDSFEENLDIKGIEGGPFHAVFIRAPIITEVRPPAGAIARLADGSVVAARQGNLLATSFHPEITGDSRLHSYFLGTGISIQREPRAPLPAGAPPELLPFLDASGRLTAWPTRDKLQRAAISYLAPRFDSGQRYSEREVNTLLDRHHTFNDSALLRRVLFDWGYLDRERDGSRYWRADGPAPARETADA
;
A
#
# COMPACT_ATOMS: atom_id res chain seq x y z
N ALA A 1 -5.06 -3.55 6.84
CA ALA A 1 -4.61 -2.54 7.81
C ALA A 1 -4.33 -1.25 7.06
N LEU A 2 -4.38 -0.09 7.73
CA LEU A 2 -4.05 1.22 7.18
C LEU A 2 -3.11 1.94 8.16
N ILE A 3 -2.00 2.50 7.66
CA ILE A 3 -1.17 3.43 8.42
C ILE A 3 -1.34 4.81 7.80
N ILE A 4 -1.64 5.80 8.62
CA ILE A 4 -1.68 7.22 8.25
C ILE A 4 -0.37 7.82 8.77
N PRO A 5 0.56 8.16 7.87
CA PRO A 5 1.92 8.49 8.25
C PRO A 5 2.01 9.86 8.92
N GLY A 6 3.21 10.16 9.44
CA GLY A 6 3.59 11.53 9.77
C GLY A 6 3.65 12.44 8.55
N GLY A 7 3.84 13.74 8.78
CA GLY A 7 3.86 14.75 7.72
C GLY A 7 3.24 16.06 8.19
N GLU A 8 2.66 16.82 7.25
CA GLU A 8 1.92 18.03 7.59
C GLU A 8 0.42 17.72 7.65
N SER A 9 -0.16 17.84 8.85
CA SER A 9 -1.53 17.38 9.13
C SER A 9 -2.60 18.13 8.32
N THR A 10 -2.43 19.44 8.07
CA THR A 10 -3.41 20.23 7.29
C THR A 10 -3.40 19.82 5.81
N THR A 11 -2.24 19.43 5.28
CA THR A 11 -2.02 18.98 3.91
C THR A 11 -2.64 17.61 3.71
N ILE A 12 -2.39 16.67 4.63
CA ILE A 12 -3.00 15.33 4.59
C ILE A 12 -4.53 15.46 4.71
N ALA A 13 -5.03 16.25 5.68
CA ALA A 13 -6.47 16.50 5.81
C ALA A 13 -7.07 17.12 4.54
N ARG A 14 -6.38 18.09 3.91
CA ARG A 14 -6.81 18.68 2.63
C ARG A 14 -6.96 17.63 1.54
N LEU A 15 -5.96 16.75 1.39
CA LEU A 15 -5.96 15.71 0.37
C LEU A 15 -7.04 14.66 0.62
N ILE A 16 -7.26 14.28 1.88
CA ILE A 16 -8.36 13.37 2.26
C ILE A 16 -9.71 13.97 1.86
N LEU A 17 -9.95 15.24 2.19
CA LEU A 17 -11.20 15.93 1.88
C LEU A 17 -11.39 16.14 0.37
N SER A 18 -10.37 16.65 -0.33
CA SER A 18 -10.49 16.98 -1.77
C SER A 18 -10.68 15.76 -2.66
N ASN A 19 -10.32 14.56 -2.19
CA ASN A 19 -10.48 13.31 -2.91
C ASN A 19 -11.64 12.45 -2.36
N GLY A 20 -12.45 12.96 -1.43
CA GLY A 20 -13.59 12.25 -0.88
C GLY A 20 -13.23 11.01 -0.05
N PHE A 21 -12.05 10.96 0.55
CA PHE A 21 -11.57 9.80 1.32
C PHE A 21 -11.97 9.81 2.80
N GLN A 22 -12.57 10.89 3.30
CA GLN A 22 -12.89 11.01 4.72
C GLN A 22 -13.83 9.89 5.19
N ASP A 23 -14.99 9.75 4.54
CA ASP A 23 -15.98 8.73 4.90
C ASP A 23 -15.47 7.31 4.62
N PRO A 24 -14.82 7.00 3.47
CA PRO A 24 -14.19 5.69 3.27
C PRO A 24 -13.18 5.30 4.36
N ILE A 25 -12.40 6.26 4.88
CA ILE A 25 -11.47 6.00 5.98
C ILE A 25 -12.23 5.78 7.29
N ARG A 26 -13.31 6.54 7.56
CA ARG A 26 -14.17 6.31 8.74
C ARG A 26 -14.82 4.93 8.71
N ASP A 27 -15.35 4.51 7.57
CA ASP A 27 -15.91 3.18 7.37
C ASP A 27 -14.86 2.09 7.57
N PHE A 28 -13.65 2.31 7.05
CA PHE A 28 -12.52 1.40 7.28
C PHE A 28 -12.20 1.28 8.77
N CYS A 29 -12.17 2.38 9.52
CA CYS A 29 -11.99 2.37 10.97
C CYS A 29 -13.11 1.59 11.67
N ALA A 30 -14.37 1.83 11.29
CA ALA A 30 -15.55 1.20 11.88
C ALA A 30 -15.64 -0.31 11.58
N SER A 31 -15.06 -0.77 10.48
CA SER A 31 -15.02 -2.20 10.11
C SER A 31 -14.19 -3.10 11.04
N GLY A 32 -13.52 -2.53 12.05
CA GLY A 32 -12.66 -3.25 12.98
C GLY A 32 -11.27 -3.59 12.42
N ARG A 33 -10.96 -3.16 11.19
CA ARG A 33 -9.65 -3.37 10.57
C ARG A 33 -8.59 -2.48 11.23
N PRO A 34 -7.34 -2.96 11.43
CA PRO A 34 -6.31 -2.17 12.12
C PRO A 34 -6.02 -0.85 11.40
N VAL A 35 -6.06 0.27 12.14
CA VAL A 35 -5.66 1.60 11.67
C VAL A 35 -4.67 2.23 12.65
N TRP A 36 -3.58 2.79 12.12
CA TRP A 36 -2.56 3.44 12.93
C TRP A 36 -2.22 4.84 12.40
N GLY A 37 -2.39 5.86 13.22
CA GLY A 37 -1.90 7.21 12.96
C GLY A 37 -0.58 7.49 13.67
N THR A 38 0.48 7.80 12.92
CA THR A 38 1.78 8.24 13.46
C THR A 38 1.92 9.76 13.31
N CYS A 39 2.29 10.47 14.37
CA CYS A 39 2.49 11.93 14.38
C CYS A 39 1.29 12.69 13.76
N ALA A 40 1.40 13.19 12.53
CA ALA A 40 0.28 13.81 11.81
C ALA A 40 -0.93 12.90 11.67
N GLY A 41 -0.75 11.60 11.45
CA GLY A 41 -1.84 10.64 11.43
C GLY A 41 -2.57 10.54 12.77
N ALA A 42 -1.86 10.66 13.91
CA ALA A 42 -2.48 10.67 15.22
C ALA A 42 -3.39 11.91 15.39
N ILE A 43 -2.93 13.08 14.92
CA ILE A 43 -3.74 14.31 14.87
C ILE A 43 -5.05 14.06 14.10
N LEU A 44 -4.98 13.40 12.96
CA LEU A 44 -6.17 13.16 12.12
C LEU A 44 -7.16 12.18 12.75
N LEU A 45 -6.69 11.18 13.52
CA LEU A 45 -7.57 10.21 14.17
C LEU A 45 -8.29 10.80 15.39
N ALA A 46 -7.71 11.80 16.07
CA ALA A 46 -8.26 12.40 17.28
C ALA A 46 -9.60 13.10 17.03
N LYS A 47 -10.55 12.93 17.95
CA LYS A 47 -11.85 13.63 17.95
C LYS A 47 -11.73 15.11 18.29
N VAL A 48 -10.72 15.50 19.06
CA VAL A 48 -10.51 16.89 19.47
C VAL A 48 -9.07 17.28 19.18
N VAL A 49 -8.87 18.35 18.41
CA VAL A 49 -7.54 18.86 18.05
C VAL A 49 -7.47 20.36 18.25
N ASP A 50 -6.43 20.85 18.93
CA ASP A 50 -6.16 22.29 18.99
C ASP A 50 -5.68 22.82 17.63
N ARG A 51 -6.37 23.85 17.13
CA ARG A 51 -6.01 24.60 15.91
C ARG A 51 -5.78 23.73 14.67
N LEU A 52 -6.67 22.79 14.39
CA LEU A 52 -6.80 22.22 13.05
C LEU A 52 -7.79 23.08 12.25
N ASP A 53 -7.39 23.55 11.07
CA ASP A 53 -8.17 24.48 10.26
C ASP A 53 -9.27 23.81 9.42
N ARG A 54 -9.42 22.48 9.57
CA ARG A 54 -10.38 21.65 8.85
C ARG A 54 -10.64 20.34 9.62
N PRO A 55 -11.75 19.64 9.37
CA PRO A 55 -12.05 18.37 10.04
C PRO A 55 -11.00 17.29 9.78
N GLY A 56 -10.70 16.51 10.81
CA GLY A 56 -9.89 15.29 10.72
C GLY A 56 -10.74 14.08 10.31
N ILE A 57 -10.24 12.88 10.62
CA ILE A 57 -11.04 11.64 10.55
C ILE A 57 -11.92 11.51 11.79
N GLU A 58 -11.43 11.95 12.96
CA GLU A 58 -12.22 12.15 14.19
C GLU A 58 -12.90 10.89 14.74
N VAL A 59 -12.16 9.77 14.77
CA VAL A 59 -12.67 8.44 15.14
C VAL A 59 -12.21 7.94 16.52
N MET A 60 -11.18 8.55 17.09
CA MET A 60 -10.56 8.10 18.34
C MET A 60 -10.83 9.08 19.49
N ASP A 61 -11.22 8.57 20.66
CA ASP A 61 -11.58 9.31 21.88
C ASP A 61 -10.34 9.85 22.62
N ILE A 62 -9.56 10.66 21.91
CA ILE A 62 -8.40 11.38 22.38
C ILE A 62 -8.48 12.86 21.99
N SER A 63 -7.87 13.70 22.81
CA SER A 63 -7.64 15.12 22.53
C SER A 63 -6.15 15.33 22.24
N ILE A 64 -5.83 16.08 21.20
CA ILE A 64 -4.44 16.34 20.78
C ILE A 64 -4.16 17.84 20.66
N ALA A 65 -3.04 18.28 21.23
CA ALA A 65 -2.45 19.59 20.95
C ALA A 65 -1.35 19.47 19.90
N ARG A 66 -1.46 20.24 18.81
CA ARG A 66 -0.44 20.29 17.74
C ARG A 66 0.80 21.02 18.24
N ASN A 67 1.99 20.50 17.92
CA ASN A 67 3.28 21.17 18.17
C ASN A 67 3.46 21.63 19.64
N ALA A 68 2.99 20.84 20.60
CA ALA A 68 2.88 21.27 22.00
C ALA A 68 4.23 21.29 22.76
N PHE A 69 5.31 20.74 22.17
CA PHE A 69 6.66 20.76 22.77
C PHE A 69 7.43 22.10 22.60
N GLY A 70 6.74 23.19 22.24
CA GLY A 70 7.31 24.54 22.25
C GLY A 70 8.26 24.86 21.08
N ARG A 71 8.79 26.08 21.06
CA ARG A 71 9.66 26.63 20.00
C ARG A 71 11.12 26.13 20.03
N GLN A 72 11.49 25.30 21.01
CA GLN A 72 12.90 25.06 21.37
C GLN A 72 13.23 23.62 21.76
N VAL A 73 12.42 22.65 21.34
CA VAL A 73 12.90 21.26 21.26
C VAL A 73 12.74 20.83 19.80
N ASP A 74 13.73 21.20 18.99
CA ASP A 74 14.02 20.45 17.76
C ASP A 74 14.19 18.99 18.17
N SER A 75 13.62 18.09 17.37
CA SER A 75 13.50 16.66 17.59
C SER A 75 14.27 16.04 18.77
N PHE A 76 13.56 15.33 19.65
CA PHE A 76 14.18 14.59 20.76
C PHE A 76 13.88 13.10 20.66
N GLU A 77 14.62 12.31 21.42
CA GLU A 77 14.51 10.86 21.45
C GLU A 77 14.40 10.39 22.89
N GLU A 78 13.54 9.41 23.14
CA GLU A 78 13.32 8.85 24.49
C GLU A 78 13.02 7.35 24.39
N ASN A 79 13.48 6.58 25.37
CA ASN A 79 13.14 5.16 25.48
C ASN A 79 11.82 5.01 26.26
N LEU A 80 10.81 4.41 25.64
CA LEU A 80 9.46 4.30 26.17
C LEU A 80 9.12 2.86 26.58
N ASP A 81 8.54 2.71 27.76
CA ASP A 81 7.82 1.48 28.12
C ASP A 81 6.42 1.49 27.50
N ILE A 82 6.23 0.71 26.44
CA ILE A 82 4.97 0.61 25.70
C ILE A 82 4.20 -0.64 26.16
N LYS A 83 3.02 -0.44 26.75
CA LYS A 83 2.14 -1.53 27.18
C LYS A 83 1.78 -2.44 26.00
N GLY A 84 2.02 -3.73 26.17
CA GLY A 84 1.74 -4.76 25.16
C GLY A 84 2.88 -5.01 24.17
N ILE A 85 4.04 -4.36 24.36
CA ILE A 85 5.26 -4.62 23.60
C ILE A 85 6.31 -5.21 24.55
N GLU A 86 6.81 -6.38 24.18
CA GLU A 86 7.86 -7.08 24.92
C GLU A 86 9.27 -6.72 24.40
N GLY A 87 10.31 -7.16 25.10
CA GLY A 87 11.71 -6.93 24.70
C GLY A 87 12.35 -5.64 25.24
N GLY A 88 11.75 -5.03 26.28
CA GLY A 88 12.28 -3.84 26.95
C GLY A 88 11.87 -2.52 26.29
N PRO A 89 12.44 -1.38 26.72
CA PRO A 89 12.06 -0.06 26.25
C PRO A 89 12.16 0.08 24.72
N PHE A 90 11.23 0.83 24.13
CA PHE A 90 11.19 1.16 22.72
C PHE A 90 11.82 2.53 22.49
N HIS A 91 12.85 2.60 21.65
CA HIS A 91 13.49 3.86 21.29
C HIS A 91 12.54 4.68 20.39
N ALA A 92 12.05 5.82 20.87
CA ALA A 92 11.07 6.65 20.18
C ALA A 92 11.67 7.99 19.75
N VAL A 93 11.45 8.35 18.48
CA VAL A 93 11.94 9.60 17.87
C VAL A 93 10.78 10.58 17.69
N PHE A 94 10.87 11.75 18.31
CA PHE A 94 9.84 12.79 18.30
C PHE A 94 10.27 13.94 17.41
N ILE A 95 9.58 14.20 16.31
CA ILE A 95 9.89 15.30 15.39
C ILE A 95 8.69 16.22 15.30
N ARG A 96 8.79 17.41 15.91
CA ARG A 96 7.66 18.37 16.02
C ARG A 96 6.37 17.67 16.49
N ALA A 97 6.51 16.79 17.47
CA ALA A 97 5.47 15.85 17.83
C ALA A 97 4.24 16.54 18.44
N PRO A 98 3.03 16.04 18.18
CA PRO A 98 1.85 16.40 18.95
C PRO A 98 1.88 15.79 20.36
N ILE A 99 1.12 16.37 21.29
CA ILE A 99 0.87 15.76 22.62
C ILE A 99 -0.59 15.32 22.70
N ILE A 100 -0.81 14.11 23.20
CA ILE A 100 -2.16 13.65 23.56
C ILE A 100 -2.49 14.24 24.93
N THR A 101 -3.31 15.28 24.94
CA THR A 101 -3.68 16.03 26.14
C THR A 101 -4.73 15.31 26.98
N GLU A 102 -5.53 14.45 26.34
CA GLU A 102 -6.59 13.70 27.00
C GLU A 102 -6.83 12.36 26.31
N VAL A 103 -7.14 11.34 27.11
CA VAL A 103 -7.58 10.02 26.64
C VAL A 103 -8.83 9.63 27.41
N ARG A 104 -9.94 9.41 26.71
CA ARG A 104 -11.23 9.06 27.32
C ARG A 104 -11.62 7.63 26.94
N PRO A 105 -12.26 6.86 27.84
CA PRO A 105 -12.83 5.56 27.47
C PRO A 105 -13.73 5.69 26.23
N PRO A 106 -13.65 4.73 25.29
CA PRO A 106 -12.96 3.45 25.40
C PRO A 106 -11.46 3.47 25.02
N ALA A 107 -10.86 4.64 24.75
CA ALA A 107 -9.42 4.74 24.55
C ALA A 107 -8.63 4.53 25.84
N GLY A 108 -7.41 4.00 25.72
CA GLY A 108 -6.46 3.83 26.82
C GLY A 108 -5.05 4.27 26.42
N ALA A 109 -4.35 4.95 27.32
CA ALA A 109 -2.94 5.31 27.15
C ALA A 109 -2.05 4.07 27.29
N ILE A 110 -1.17 3.84 26.32
CA ILE A 110 -0.26 2.69 26.28
C ILE A 110 1.21 3.07 26.44
N ALA A 111 1.58 4.35 26.25
CA ALA A 111 2.92 4.85 26.55
C ALA A 111 2.87 6.30 27.03
N ARG A 112 3.79 6.65 27.93
CA ARG A 112 3.96 7.99 28.51
C ARG A 112 5.44 8.35 28.59
N LEU A 113 5.75 9.63 28.51
CA LEU A 113 7.09 10.15 28.83
C LEU A 113 7.31 10.19 30.34
N ALA A 114 8.55 10.44 30.76
CA ALA A 114 8.92 10.58 32.17
C ALA A 114 8.10 11.65 32.93
N ASP A 115 7.67 12.72 32.23
CA ASP A 115 6.84 13.80 32.80
C ASP A 115 5.34 13.45 32.89
N GLY A 116 4.95 12.24 32.45
CA GLY A 116 3.58 11.74 32.45
C GLY A 116 2.77 12.03 31.18
N SER A 117 3.32 12.81 30.24
CA SER A 117 2.69 13.14 28.95
C SER A 117 2.36 11.89 28.15
N VAL A 118 1.14 11.78 27.63
CA VAL A 118 0.72 10.65 26.81
C VAL A 118 1.27 10.81 25.39
N VAL A 119 1.97 9.77 24.93
CA VAL A 119 2.61 9.75 23.59
C VAL A 119 2.18 8.56 22.74
N ALA A 120 1.46 7.59 23.32
CA ALA A 120 0.76 6.57 22.56
C ALA A 120 -0.55 6.18 23.24
N ALA A 121 -1.59 5.98 22.44
CA ALA A 121 -2.91 5.54 22.88
C ALA A 121 -3.49 4.46 21.95
N ARG A 122 -4.40 3.66 22.47
CA ARG A 122 -5.12 2.62 21.71
C ARG A 122 -6.61 2.64 22.03
N GLN A 123 -7.43 2.39 21.01
CA GLN A 123 -8.88 2.21 21.13
C GLN A 123 -9.33 1.10 20.16
N GLY A 124 -9.55 -0.11 20.67
CA GLY A 124 -9.89 -1.26 19.83
C GLY A 124 -8.81 -1.57 18.78
N ASN A 125 -9.17 -1.37 17.51
CA ASN A 125 -8.34 -1.51 16.30
C ASN A 125 -7.57 -0.23 15.92
N LEU A 126 -7.77 0.87 16.65
CA LEU A 126 -7.11 2.15 16.41
C LEU A 126 -5.87 2.28 17.30
N LEU A 127 -4.76 2.68 16.69
CA LEU A 127 -3.49 3.01 17.34
C LEU A 127 -3.10 4.45 16.99
N ALA A 128 -2.66 5.22 17.98
CA ALA A 128 -2.15 6.57 17.78
C ALA A 128 -0.81 6.74 18.51
N THR A 129 0.20 7.25 17.81
CA THR A 129 1.54 7.53 18.37
C THR A 129 2.00 8.93 17.99
N SER A 130 2.56 9.67 18.95
CA SER A 130 3.10 11.01 18.73
C SER A 130 4.50 11.01 18.08
N PHE A 131 5.19 9.87 18.10
CA PHE A 131 6.54 9.67 17.59
C PHE A 131 6.56 8.91 16.26
N HIS A 132 7.76 8.81 15.67
CA HIS A 132 8.06 8.22 14.37
C HIS A 132 8.80 6.87 14.51
N PRO A 133 8.08 5.76 14.74
CA PRO A 133 8.71 4.45 14.84
C PRO A 133 9.37 3.98 13.53
N GLU A 134 8.93 4.51 12.38
CA GLU A 134 9.46 4.19 11.05
C GLU A 134 10.89 4.67 10.81
N ILE A 135 11.36 5.63 11.62
CA ILE A 135 12.73 6.18 11.53
C ILE A 135 13.71 5.27 12.30
N THR A 136 13.19 4.40 13.15
CA THR A 136 13.98 3.44 13.91
C THR A 136 14.06 2.11 13.17
N GLY A 137 15.11 1.32 13.44
CA GLY A 137 15.21 -0.06 12.94
C GLY A 137 14.32 -1.06 13.69
N ASP A 138 13.50 -0.61 14.66
CA ASP A 138 12.74 -1.46 15.56
C ASP A 138 11.31 -1.73 15.03
N SER A 139 11.07 -2.98 14.61
CA SER A 139 9.80 -3.40 14.03
C SER A 139 8.76 -3.84 15.06
N ARG A 140 9.07 -3.87 16.36
CA ARG A 140 8.17 -4.41 17.40
C ARG A 140 6.80 -3.72 17.43
N LEU A 141 6.76 -2.41 17.25
CA LEU A 141 5.51 -1.65 17.22
C LEU A 141 4.69 -1.92 15.94
N HIS A 142 5.35 -2.18 14.82
CA HIS A 142 4.69 -2.62 13.58
C HIS A 142 4.11 -4.03 13.75
N SER A 143 4.85 -4.95 14.36
CA SER A 143 4.37 -6.30 14.69
C SER A 143 3.19 -6.25 15.67
N TYR A 144 3.28 -5.40 16.71
CA TYR A 144 2.17 -5.15 17.63
C TYR A 144 0.93 -4.66 16.88
N PHE A 145 1.07 -3.63 16.02
CA PHE A 145 -0.02 -3.11 15.20
C PHE A 145 -0.68 -4.19 14.31
N LEU A 146 0.12 -5.02 13.64
CA LEU A 146 -0.41 -6.13 12.84
C LEU A 146 -1.05 -7.22 13.70
N GLY A 147 -0.64 -7.39 14.96
CA GLY A 147 -1.30 -8.27 15.92
C GLY A 147 -2.66 -7.73 16.39
N THR A 148 -2.89 -6.42 16.34
CA THR A 148 -4.14 -5.81 16.81
C THR A 148 -5.26 -5.92 15.78
N GLY A 149 -6.13 -6.92 15.92
CA GLY A 149 -7.38 -7.01 15.13
C GLY A 149 -7.24 -7.68 13.76
N ILE A 150 -6.09 -8.29 13.46
CA ILE A 150 -6.00 -9.23 12.35
C ILE A 150 -6.38 -10.62 12.86
N SER A 151 -7.69 -10.91 12.91
CA SER A 151 -8.09 -12.25 12.48
C SER A 151 -7.66 -12.31 11.02
N ILE A 152 -6.62 -13.09 10.69
CA ILE A 152 -6.31 -13.40 9.28
C ILE A 152 -7.45 -14.32 8.81
N GLN A 153 -8.65 -13.77 8.67
CA GLN A 153 -9.52 -14.13 7.57
C GLN A 153 -8.79 -13.56 6.36
N ARG A 154 -7.72 -14.26 5.94
CA ARG A 154 -7.37 -14.26 4.53
C ARG A 154 -8.69 -14.68 3.89
N GLU A 155 -9.45 -13.73 3.35
CA GLU A 155 -10.21 -14.12 2.18
C GLU A 155 -9.21 -14.87 1.33
N PRO A 156 -9.50 -16.13 0.94
CA PRO A 156 -8.59 -16.87 0.11
C PRO A 156 -8.31 -15.97 -1.08
N ARG A 157 -7.13 -15.35 -1.09
CA ARG A 157 -6.63 -14.64 -2.26
C ARG A 157 -6.73 -15.71 -3.31
N ALA A 158 -7.63 -15.51 -4.30
CA ALA A 158 -7.87 -16.49 -5.33
C ALA A 158 -6.49 -17.03 -5.73
N PRO A 159 -6.27 -18.35 -5.68
CA PRO A 159 -4.95 -18.92 -5.85
C PRO A 159 -4.29 -18.20 -7.03
N LEU A 160 -3.08 -17.67 -6.79
CA LEU A 160 -2.35 -16.93 -7.81
C LEU A 160 -2.52 -17.69 -9.12
N PRO A 161 -3.02 -17.05 -10.19
CA PRO A 161 -3.07 -17.69 -11.49
C PRO A 161 -1.69 -18.29 -11.74
N ALA A 162 -1.61 -19.61 -11.94
CA ALA A 162 -0.34 -20.32 -11.92
C ALA A 162 0.68 -19.63 -12.84
N GLY A 163 1.82 -19.21 -12.28
CA GLY A 163 2.87 -18.49 -13.02
C GLY A 163 2.72 -16.97 -13.13
N ALA A 164 1.72 -16.35 -12.50
CA ALA A 164 1.56 -14.88 -12.50
C ALA A 164 2.55 -14.19 -11.54
N PRO A 165 3.35 -13.22 -12.02
CA PRO A 165 4.24 -12.44 -11.15
C PRO A 165 3.45 -11.53 -10.19
N PRO A 166 3.91 -11.33 -8.94
CA PRO A 166 3.16 -10.60 -7.91
C PRO A 166 2.76 -9.16 -8.30
N GLU A 167 3.59 -8.49 -9.08
CA GLU A 167 3.37 -7.13 -9.58
C GLU A 167 2.20 -7.00 -10.56
N LEU A 168 1.77 -8.09 -11.20
CA LEU A 168 0.63 -8.09 -12.12
C LEU A 168 -0.71 -8.32 -11.43
N LEU A 169 -0.72 -8.70 -10.15
CA LEU A 169 -1.96 -9.03 -9.45
C LEU A 169 -3.04 -7.93 -9.48
N PRO A 170 -2.72 -6.62 -9.48
CA PRO A 170 -3.73 -5.58 -9.68
C PRO A 170 -4.39 -5.57 -11.07
N PHE A 171 -3.81 -6.25 -12.05
CA PHE A 171 -4.23 -6.28 -13.45
C PHE A 171 -4.84 -7.63 -13.86
N LEU A 172 -5.04 -8.56 -12.93
CA LEU A 172 -5.56 -9.89 -13.21
C LEU A 172 -6.92 -10.10 -12.57
N ASP A 173 -7.86 -10.69 -13.31
CA ASP A 173 -9.11 -11.18 -12.75
C ASP A 173 -8.93 -12.53 -12.04
N ALA A 174 -10.01 -13.03 -11.42
CA ALA A 174 -10.01 -14.31 -10.71
C ALA A 174 -9.66 -15.53 -11.60
N SER A 175 -9.78 -15.40 -12.93
CA SER A 175 -9.40 -16.43 -13.91
C SER A 175 -7.98 -16.25 -14.47
N GLY A 176 -7.26 -15.21 -14.03
CA GLY A 176 -5.92 -14.90 -14.49
C GLY A 176 -5.83 -14.20 -15.84
N ARG A 177 -6.90 -13.53 -16.27
CA ARG A 177 -6.93 -12.70 -17.49
C ARG A 177 -6.54 -11.27 -17.17
N LEU A 178 -5.83 -10.61 -18.09
CA LEU A 178 -5.48 -9.21 -17.98
C LEU A 178 -6.73 -8.32 -18.13
N THR A 179 -7.03 -7.54 -17.10
CA THR A 179 -8.19 -6.64 -17.09
C THR A 179 -7.91 -5.30 -17.76
N ALA A 180 -6.65 -4.87 -17.76
CA ALA A 180 -6.19 -3.65 -18.41
C ALA A 180 -4.72 -3.78 -18.83
N TRP A 181 -4.32 -2.97 -19.82
CA TRP A 181 -2.93 -2.84 -20.22
C TRP A 181 -2.18 -1.85 -19.30
N PRO A 182 -1.10 -2.26 -18.61
CA PRO A 182 -0.36 -1.37 -17.71
C PRO A 182 0.31 -0.20 -18.42
N THR A 183 0.49 0.94 -17.75
CA THR A 183 1.18 2.11 -18.31
C THR A 183 2.69 2.11 -18.11
N ARG A 184 3.19 1.40 -17.08
CA ARG A 184 4.62 1.32 -16.76
C ARG A 184 5.30 0.20 -17.56
N ASP A 185 6.42 0.50 -18.22
CA ASP A 185 7.20 -0.46 -19.04
C ASP A 185 7.52 -1.77 -18.31
N LYS A 186 7.99 -1.69 -17.05
CA LYS A 186 8.25 -2.88 -16.22
C LYS A 186 7.03 -3.81 -16.07
N LEU A 187 5.84 -3.23 -15.89
CA LEU A 187 4.60 -4.00 -15.75
C LEU A 187 4.12 -4.55 -17.09
N GLN A 188 4.29 -3.79 -18.18
CA GLN A 188 4.00 -4.28 -19.53
C GLN A 188 4.88 -5.49 -19.87
N ARG A 189 6.18 -5.46 -19.55
CA ARG A 189 7.10 -6.61 -19.73
C ARG A 189 6.65 -7.83 -18.95
N ALA A 190 6.28 -7.64 -17.68
CA ALA A 190 5.72 -8.72 -16.87
C ALA A 190 4.48 -9.30 -17.54
N ALA A 191 3.56 -8.46 -18.05
CA ALA A 191 2.33 -8.91 -18.71
C ALA A 191 2.62 -9.73 -19.98
N ILE A 192 3.55 -9.31 -20.81
CA ILE A 192 3.93 -10.05 -22.02
C ILE A 192 4.64 -11.36 -21.69
N SER A 193 5.57 -11.35 -20.74
CA SER A 193 6.24 -12.56 -20.26
C SER A 193 5.25 -13.56 -19.65
N TYR A 194 4.14 -13.08 -19.09
CA TYR A 194 3.06 -13.91 -18.55
C TYR A 194 2.16 -14.49 -19.65
N LEU A 195 1.97 -13.77 -20.77
CA LEU A 195 1.17 -14.24 -21.92
C LEU A 195 1.96 -15.15 -22.88
N ALA A 196 3.26 -14.94 -23.06
CA ALA A 196 4.05 -15.67 -24.05
C ALA A 196 4.03 -17.20 -23.89
N PRO A 197 4.03 -17.78 -22.67
CA PRO A 197 3.92 -19.23 -22.49
C PRO A 197 2.59 -19.85 -22.95
N ARG A 198 1.58 -19.05 -23.33
CA ARG A 198 0.31 -19.53 -23.88
C ARG A 198 0.42 -20.02 -25.32
N PHE A 199 1.51 -19.67 -25.99
CA PHE A 199 1.86 -20.16 -27.31
C PHE A 199 2.76 -21.40 -27.17
N ASP A 200 2.37 -22.48 -27.84
CA ASP A 200 3.11 -23.73 -27.87
C ASP A 200 4.37 -23.56 -28.72
N SER A 201 5.51 -24.05 -28.21
CA SER A 201 6.76 -24.06 -28.97
C SER A 201 6.64 -25.02 -30.17
N GLY A 202 7.21 -24.62 -31.32
CA GLY A 202 7.12 -25.37 -32.57
C GLY A 202 5.78 -25.27 -33.32
N GLN A 203 4.73 -24.69 -32.72
CA GLN A 203 3.44 -24.49 -33.37
C GLN A 203 3.41 -23.17 -34.16
N ARG A 204 2.83 -23.20 -35.36
CA ARG A 204 2.51 -22.01 -36.15
C ARG A 204 1.03 -21.66 -36.01
N TYR A 205 0.75 -20.38 -35.88
CA TYR A 205 -0.56 -19.80 -35.72
C TYR A 205 -0.80 -18.80 -36.86
N SER A 206 -1.99 -18.78 -37.44
CA SER A 206 -2.47 -17.65 -38.22
C SER A 206 -2.76 -16.44 -37.32
N GLU A 207 -2.82 -15.24 -37.88
CA GLU A 207 -3.25 -14.04 -37.14
C GLU A 207 -4.56 -14.24 -36.38
N ARG A 208 -5.54 -14.91 -37.00
CA ARG A 208 -6.83 -15.19 -36.37
C ARG A 208 -6.69 -16.09 -35.15
N GLU A 209 -5.84 -17.11 -35.23
CA GLU A 209 -5.57 -18.01 -34.11
C GLU A 209 -4.83 -17.31 -32.97
N VAL A 210 -3.87 -16.42 -33.29
CA VAL A 210 -3.20 -15.57 -32.30
C VAL A 210 -4.21 -14.70 -31.56
N ASN A 211 -5.05 -13.97 -32.29
CA ASN A 211 -6.07 -13.10 -31.66
C ASN A 211 -7.03 -13.92 -30.80
N THR A 212 -7.53 -15.05 -31.32
CA THR A 212 -8.43 -15.95 -30.58
C THR A 212 -7.78 -16.48 -29.29
N LEU A 213 -6.48 -16.79 -29.32
CA LEU A 213 -5.75 -17.19 -28.12
C LEU A 213 -5.63 -16.04 -27.13
N LEU A 214 -5.25 -14.85 -27.58
CA LEU A 214 -5.10 -13.67 -26.73
C LEU A 214 -6.43 -13.23 -26.10
N ASP A 215 -7.55 -13.28 -26.84
CA ASP A 215 -8.90 -12.96 -26.36
C ASP A 215 -9.32 -13.82 -25.16
N ARG A 216 -8.79 -15.03 -25.03
CA ARG A 216 -9.04 -15.89 -23.85
C ARG A 216 -8.29 -15.43 -22.59
N HIS A 217 -7.30 -14.56 -22.75
CA HIS A 217 -6.37 -14.15 -21.69
C HIS A 217 -6.42 -12.66 -21.33
N HIS A 218 -7.34 -11.88 -21.91
CA HIS A 218 -7.56 -10.49 -21.52
C HIS A 218 -9.03 -10.07 -21.70
N THR A 219 -9.43 -8.94 -21.11
CA THR A 219 -10.83 -8.44 -21.17
C THR A 219 -10.99 -7.06 -21.82
N PHE A 220 -9.89 -6.40 -22.19
CA PHE A 220 -9.92 -5.06 -22.81
C PHE A 220 -10.04 -5.07 -24.34
N ASN A 221 -10.22 -6.26 -24.95
CA ASN A 221 -10.57 -6.47 -26.35
C ASN A 221 -9.62 -5.79 -27.36
N ASP A 222 -8.32 -5.84 -27.08
CA ASP A 222 -7.26 -5.31 -27.95
C ASP A 222 -6.14 -6.34 -28.13
N SER A 223 -6.50 -7.44 -28.80
CA SER A 223 -5.55 -8.48 -29.22
C SER A 223 -4.51 -7.96 -30.21
N ALA A 224 -4.81 -6.90 -30.96
CA ALA A 224 -3.87 -6.31 -31.92
C ALA A 224 -2.67 -5.66 -31.21
N LEU A 225 -2.93 -4.90 -30.13
CA LEU A 225 -1.88 -4.37 -29.26
C LEU A 225 -1.00 -5.48 -28.70
N LEU A 226 -1.61 -6.48 -28.07
CA LEU A 226 -0.88 -7.58 -27.44
C LEU A 226 -0.02 -8.36 -28.45
N ARG A 227 -0.58 -8.71 -29.61
CA ARG A 227 0.15 -9.37 -30.70
C ARG A 227 1.32 -8.54 -31.21
N ARG A 228 1.11 -7.22 -31.39
CA ARG A 228 2.16 -6.31 -31.83
C ARG A 228 3.30 -6.27 -30.81
N VAL A 229 2.99 -6.10 -29.53
CA VAL A 229 4.01 -6.02 -28.48
C VAL A 229 4.75 -7.35 -28.33
N LEU A 230 4.04 -8.48 -28.37
CA LEU A 230 4.65 -9.82 -28.37
C LEU A 230 5.67 -9.99 -29.51
N PHE A 231 5.36 -9.48 -30.71
CA PHE A 231 6.29 -9.49 -31.84
C PHE A 231 7.43 -8.47 -31.68
N ASP A 232 7.11 -7.21 -31.40
CA ASP A 232 8.08 -6.11 -31.29
C ASP A 232 9.13 -6.39 -30.19
N TRP A 233 8.76 -7.16 -29.16
CA TRP A 233 9.62 -7.57 -28.06
C TRP A 233 10.21 -8.98 -28.20
N GLY A 234 10.01 -9.62 -29.35
CA GLY A 234 10.67 -10.88 -29.70
C GLY A 234 10.17 -12.13 -28.96
N TYR A 235 8.95 -12.11 -28.42
CA TYR A 235 8.30 -13.29 -27.85
C TYR A 235 7.58 -14.11 -28.93
N LEU A 236 7.08 -13.44 -29.97
CA LEU A 236 6.58 -14.04 -31.19
C LEU A 236 7.45 -13.60 -32.37
N ASP A 237 7.61 -14.49 -33.33
CA ASP A 237 8.12 -14.17 -34.66
C ASP A 237 6.99 -14.36 -35.68
N ARG A 238 7.14 -13.80 -36.88
CA ARG A 238 6.12 -13.85 -37.93
C ARG A 238 6.71 -13.86 -39.34
N GLU A 239 5.96 -14.44 -40.28
CA GLU A 239 6.27 -14.29 -41.70
C GLU A 239 6.17 -12.82 -42.14
N ARG A 240 6.95 -12.43 -43.16
CA ARG A 240 7.01 -11.03 -43.63
C ARG A 240 5.65 -10.47 -44.04
N ASP A 241 4.77 -11.33 -44.55
CA ASP A 241 3.40 -10.98 -44.95
C ASP A 241 2.42 -10.92 -43.77
N GLY A 242 2.85 -11.31 -42.57
CA GLY A 242 2.03 -11.36 -41.36
C GLY A 242 1.03 -12.52 -41.30
N SER A 243 1.09 -13.47 -42.25
CA SER A 243 0.10 -14.55 -42.36
C SER A 243 0.26 -15.62 -41.26
N ARG A 244 1.49 -15.80 -40.78
CA ARG A 244 1.87 -16.79 -39.76
C ARG A 244 2.69 -16.17 -38.63
N TYR A 245 2.44 -16.64 -37.42
CA TYR A 245 3.13 -16.32 -36.18
C TYR A 245 3.59 -17.62 -35.49
N TRP A 246 4.69 -17.58 -34.77
CA TRP A 246 5.12 -18.67 -33.89
C TRP A 246 5.86 -18.10 -32.69
N ARG A 247 5.93 -18.88 -31.61
CA ARG A 247 6.73 -18.51 -30.44
C ARG A 247 8.22 -18.54 -30.80
N ALA A 248 8.95 -17.50 -30.41
CA ALA A 248 10.39 -17.48 -30.58
C ALA A 248 11.05 -18.46 -29.58
N ASP A 249 11.92 -19.35 -30.06
CA ASP A 249 12.56 -20.40 -29.26
C ASP A 249 13.84 -19.92 -28.52
N GLY A 250 13.99 -18.62 -28.29
CA GLY A 250 15.11 -18.02 -27.55
C GLY A 250 14.70 -17.38 -26.22
N PRO A 251 15.64 -17.09 -25.30
CA PRO A 251 15.35 -16.20 -24.18
C PRO A 251 14.83 -14.86 -24.74
N ALA A 252 13.83 -14.27 -24.08
CA ALA A 252 13.30 -12.96 -24.48
C ALA A 252 14.48 -11.99 -24.68
N PRO A 253 14.60 -11.32 -25.84
CA PRO A 253 15.78 -10.54 -26.15
C PRO A 253 15.98 -9.47 -25.06
N ALA A 254 17.14 -9.51 -24.41
CA ALA A 254 17.64 -8.37 -23.65
C ALA A 254 17.95 -7.28 -24.68
N ARG A 255 17.01 -6.35 -24.90
CA ARG A 255 17.36 -5.14 -25.66
C ARG A 255 18.25 -4.28 -24.78
N GLU A 256 19.44 -4.00 -25.30
CA GLU A 256 20.33 -2.95 -24.82
C GLU A 256 19.50 -1.70 -24.50
N THR A 257 19.68 -1.19 -23.29
CA THR A 257 19.22 0.12 -22.88
C THR A 257 19.84 1.14 -23.84
N ALA A 258 19.08 1.57 -24.84
CA ALA A 258 19.37 2.81 -25.53
C ALA A 258 19.01 3.94 -24.55
N ASP A 259 19.98 4.30 -23.71
CA ASP A 259 20.05 5.65 -23.16
C ASP A 259 20.28 6.61 -24.33
N ALA A 260 19.26 7.42 -24.63
CA ALA A 260 19.37 8.72 -25.27
C ALA A 260 18.15 9.55 -24.88
#